data_AF-A0A0R3DWJ0-F1
#
_entry.id   AF-A0A0R3DWJ0-F1
#
_cell.length_a   1.000
_cell.length_b   1.000
_cell.length_c   1.000
_cell.angle_alpha   90.00
_cell.angle_beta   90.00
_cell.angle_gamma   90.00
#
_symmetry.space_group_name_H-M   'P 1'
#
loop_
_entity.id
_entity.type
_entity.pdbx_description
1 polymer ?
#
loop_
_entity_poly.entity_id
_entity_poly.type
_entity_poly.pdbx_seq_one_letter_code
_entity_poly.pdbx_strand_id
1 'polypeptide(L)'
;MDLFSFVECANQTQSLKALFDLLVSCASEVGFTEVAYGALTFAEPLRLPGCPPPLVAMKVPPDWCQRYLERKYYEVDPAVRRTPMFAGPFLWDELAKEHQLQPCEQRVLREAREAGLKNGVSVPLFGPSGRISVISFASRFDDADPQRNVKHLKVLAWQFHIAFAEIARPSGSDSNAKVSLSEREKDCLQWVAEGKSSWEIGKILNVSENTVNFHVKNAMRKLGTASRTHGLVKAIRLGLH
;
A
#
# COMPACT_ATOMS: atom_id res chain seq x y z
N MET A 1 8.56 -2.54 -25.32
CA MET A 1 8.19 -3.85 -24.78
C MET A 1 6.67 -3.87 -24.65
N ASP A 2 5.98 -4.81 -25.30
CA ASP A 2 4.53 -4.90 -25.15
C ASP A 2 4.14 -5.41 -23.74
N LEU A 3 2.84 -5.28 -23.42
CA LEU A 3 2.31 -5.65 -22.11
C LEU A 3 2.51 -7.14 -21.79
N PHE A 4 2.42 -8.01 -22.81
CA PHE A 4 2.56 -9.45 -22.63
C PHE A 4 3.99 -9.81 -22.22
N SER A 5 4.98 -9.26 -22.93
CA SER A 5 6.40 -9.41 -22.61
C SER A 5 6.72 -8.90 -21.20
N PHE A 6 6.11 -7.77 -20.80
CA PHE A 6 6.26 -7.25 -19.44
C PHE A 6 5.76 -8.25 -18.39
N VAL A 7 4.58 -8.84 -18.58
CA VAL A 7 4.00 -9.84 -17.67
C VAL A 7 4.93 -11.05 -17.54
N GLU A 8 5.42 -11.58 -18.66
CA GLU A 8 6.34 -12.73 -18.65
C GLU A 8 7.64 -12.42 -17.91
N CYS A 9 8.30 -11.32 -18.24
CA CYS A 9 9.55 -10.91 -17.59
C CYS A 9 9.35 -10.63 -16.08
N ALA A 10 8.23 -9.98 -15.72
CA ALA A 10 7.89 -9.70 -14.33
C ALA A 10 7.67 -10.97 -13.49
N ASN A 11 7.11 -12.04 -14.10
CA ASN A 11 6.89 -13.31 -13.41
C ASN A 11 8.17 -14.16 -13.30
N GLN A 12 9.14 -13.97 -14.20
CA GLN A 12 10.38 -14.75 -14.21
C GLN A 12 11.47 -14.18 -13.31
N THR A 13 11.49 -12.86 -13.09
CA THR A 13 12.51 -12.21 -12.27
C THR A 13 12.37 -12.57 -10.78
N GLN A 14 13.51 -12.70 -10.11
CA GLN A 14 13.60 -12.91 -8.66
C GLN A 14 14.23 -11.70 -7.94
N SER A 15 14.52 -10.62 -8.68
CA SER A 15 15.14 -9.41 -8.15
C SER A 15 14.15 -8.26 -8.15
N LEU A 16 13.86 -7.71 -6.97
CA LEU A 16 12.98 -6.54 -6.82
C LEU A 16 13.52 -5.32 -7.58
N LYS A 17 14.85 -5.16 -7.64
CA LYS A 17 15.48 -4.07 -8.39
C LYS A 17 15.26 -4.25 -9.90
N ALA A 18 15.51 -5.45 -10.42
CA ALA A 18 15.28 -5.74 -11.84
C ALA A 18 13.80 -5.61 -12.22
N LEU A 19 12.88 -6.04 -11.36
CA LEU A 19 11.44 -5.86 -11.55
C LEU A 19 11.05 -4.37 -11.61
N PHE A 20 11.63 -3.54 -10.73
CA PHE A 20 11.36 -2.10 -10.72
C PHE A 20 11.95 -1.40 -11.94
N ASP A 21 13.17 -1.76 -12.34
CA ASP A 21 13.81 -1.20 -13.53
C ASP A 21 13.03 -1.57 -14.81
N LEU A 22 12.46 -2.79 -14.86
CA LEU A 22 11.56 -3.22 -15.93
C LEU A 22 10.28 -2.36 -15.99
N LEU A 23 9.62 -2.13 -14.85
CA LEU A 23 8.45 -1.25 -14.76
C LEU A 23 8.75 0.15 -15.29
N VAL A 24 9.87 0.73 -14.83
CA VAL A 24 10.35 2.05 -15.28
C VAL A 24 10.56 2.06 -16.79
N SER A 25 11.19 1.04 -17.35
CA SER A 25 11.46 0.97 -18.79
C SER A 25 10.16 0.99 -19.58
N CYS A 26 9.19 0.16 -19.23
CA CYS A 26 7.88 0.10 -19.90
C CYS A 26 7.10 1.42 -19.75
N ALA A 27 7.09 2.02 -18.56
CA ALA A 27 6.44 3.32 -18.35
C ALA A 27 7.10 4.44 -19.17
N SER A 28 8.43 4.39 -19.33
CA SER A 28 9.19 5.38 -20.09
C SER A 28 8.86 5.35 -21.58
N GLU A 29 8.52 4.19 -22.14
CA GLU A 29 8.10 4.05 -23.56
C GLU A 29 6.82 4.82 -23.88
N VAL A 30 5.95 5.04 -22.87
CA VAL A 30 4.73 5.85 -22.99
C VAL A 30 4.89 7.27 -22.41
N GLY A 31 6.13 7.70 -22.15
CA GLY A 31 6.46 9.06 -21.73
C GLY A 31 6.50 9.31 -20.23
N PHE A 32 6.39 8.27 -19.39
CA PHE A 32 6.40 8.38 -17.92
C PHE A 32 7.72 7.86 -17.35
N THR A 33 8.68 8.78 -17.22
CA THR A 33 10.07 8.44 -16.87
C THR A 33 10.34 8.38 -15.38
N GLU A 34 9.50 9.04 -14.58
CA GLU A 34 9.60 9.10 -13.12
C GLU A 34 8.55 8.17 -12.50
N VAL A 35 9.00 7.25 -11.64
CA VAL A 35 8.14 6.23 -11.04
C VAL A 35 8.44 6.12 -9.56
N ALA A 36 7.43 6.11 -8.71
CA ALA A 36 7.56 5.87 -7.28
C ALA A 36 6.53 4.84 -6.82
N TYR A 37 7.00 3.82 -6.10
CA TYR A 37 6.18 2.80 -5.45
C TYR A 37 6.26 2.99 -3.93
N GLY A 38 5.11 3.19 -3.28
CA GLY A 38 5.01 3.38 -1.83
C GLY A 38 3.98 2.43 -1.20
N ALA A 39 4.18 2.10 0.07
CA ALA A 39 3.27 1.29 0.87
C ALA A 39 2.77 2.09 2.07
N LEU A 40 1.45 2.28 2.16
CA LEU A 40 0.79 3.17 3.12
C LEU A 40 0.46 2.45 4.43
N THR A 41 0.21 1.14 4.39
CA THR A 41 -0.21 0.36 5.56
C THR A 41 0.75 -0.81 5.87
N PHE A 42 1.21 -0.82 7.14
CA PHE A 42 1.95 -1.88 7.86
C PHE A 42 3.38 -2.28 7.47
N ALA A 43 4.06 -2.73 8.54
CA ALA A 43 5.35 -3.44 8.71
C ALA A 43 6.38 -3.21 7.61
N GLU A 44 7.50 -2.57 7.97
CA GLU A 44 8.66 -2.28 7.11
C GLU A 44 8.64 -3.07 5.81
N PRO A 45 7.99 -2.53 4.76
CA PRO A 45 7.97 -3.20 3.47
C PRO A 45 9.41 -3.44 3.09
N LEU A 46 9.72 -4.57 2.45
CA LEU A 46 11.06 -4.79 1.92
C LEU A 46 11.36 -3.63 0.95
N ARG A 47 12.23 -2.70 1.35
CA ARG A 47 12.52 -1.48 0.58
C ARG A 47 13.76 -1.71 -0.26
N LEU A 48 13.79 -1.13 -1.45
CA LEU A 48 15.05 -0.97 -2.15
C LEU A 48 15.96 0.00 -1.37
N PRO A 49 17.28 -0.19 -1.41
CA PRO A 49 18.23 0.70 -0.73
C PRO A 49 18.00 2.18 -1.07
N GLY A 50 18.08 3.05 -0.06
CA GLY A 50 17.92 4.50 -0.23
C GLY A 50 16.46 5.00 -0.28
N CYS A 51 15.46 4.14 -0.12
CA CYS A 51 14.05 4.54 -0.09
C CYS A 51 13.56 4.82 1.34
N PRO A 52 13.13 6.05 1.65
CA PRO A 52 12.60 6.40 2.97
C PRO A 52 11.13 5.96 3.13
N PRO A 53 10.63 5.66 4.35
CA PRO A 53 9.21 5.37 4.54
C PRO A 53 8.32 6.56 4.09
N PRO A 54 7.17 6.33 3.42
CA PRO A 54 6.55 5.07 3.01
C PRO A 54 7.03 4.54 1.63
N LEU A 55 8.02 5.17 0.99
CA LEU A 55 8.55 4.74 -0.30
C LEU A 55 9.24 3.38 -0.18
N VAL A 56 9.04 2.55 -1.19
CA VAL A 56 9.56 1.19 -1.30
C VAL A 56 10.56 1.08 -2.45
N ALA A 57 10.24 1.70 -3.58
CA ALA A 57 11.12 1.81 -4.74
C ALA A 57 10.84 3.14 -5.44
N MET A 58 11.87 3.81 -5.96
CA MET A 58 11.69 5.06 -6.68
C MET A 58 12.77 5.26 -7.74
N LYS A 59 12.37 5.92 -8.82
CA LYS A 59 13.20 6.62 -9.79
C LYS A 59 12.54 7.98 -9.97
N VAL A 60 13.05 8.96 -9.25
CA VAL A 60 12.61 10.35 -9.26
C VAL A 60 13.85 11.24 -9.25
N PRO A 61 13.74 12.54 -9.56
CA PRO A 61 14.88 13.45 -9.51
C PRO A 61 15.51 13.45 -8.10
N PRO A 62 16.85 13.33 -7.98
CA PRO A 62 17.52 13.28 -6.67
C PRO A 62 17.18 14.48 -5.78
N ASP A 63 17.19 15.69 -6.35
CA ASP A 63 16.86 16.93 -5.64
C ASP A 63 15.41 16.94 -5.12
N TRP A 64 14.49 16.32 -5.87
CA TRP A 64 13.11 16.14 -5.42
C TRP A 64 13.04 15.17 -4.26
N CYS A 65 13.73 14.02 -4.34
CA CYS A 65 13.77 13.04 -3.26
C CYS A 65 14.30 13.65 -1.96
N GLN A 66 15.40 14.40 -2.04
CA GLN A 66 15.98 15.09 -0.89
C GLN A 66 14.99 16.07 -0.28
N ARG A 67 14.38 16.94 -1.11
CA ARG A 67 13.39 17.92 -0.66
C ARG A 67 12.16 17.26 -0.03
N TYR A 68 11.66 16.19 -0.64
CA TYR A 68 10.50 15.44 -0.18
C TYR A 68 10.72 14.88 1.23
N LEU A 69 11.95 14.43 1.50
CA LEU A 69 12.38 13.93 2.80
C LEU A 69 12.54 15.03 3.84
N GLU A 70 13.33 16.05 3.54
CA GLU A 70 13.63 17.16 4.46
C GLU A 70 12.35 17.85 4.92
N ARG A 71 11.38 17.98 4.02
CA ARG A 71 10.09 18.63 4.29
C ARG A 71 8.99 17.68 4.77
N LYS A 72 9.33 16.40 4.97
CA LYS A 72 8.40 15.34 5.41
C LYS A 72 7.13 15.27 4.58
N TYR A 73 7.25 15.42 3.26
CA TYR A 73 6.09 15.44 2.37
C TYR A 73 5.29 14.14 2.39
N TYR A 74 5.87 13.02 2.80
CA TYR A 74 5.11 11.79 3.05
C TYR A 74 3.95 11.94 4.06
N GLU A 75 3.97 12.94 4.95
CA GLU A 75 2.90 13.20 5.92
C GLU A 75 1.75 14.04 5.35
N VAL A 76 1.93 14.64 4.18
CA VAL A 76 0.98 15.61 3.59
C VAL A 76 0.78 15.44 2.09
N ASP A 77 1.52 14.54 1.43
CA ASP A 77 1.41 14.31 -0.01
C ASP A 77 0.01 13.78 -0.35
N PRO A 78 -0.79 14.53 -1.11
CA PRO A 78 -2.15 14.12 -1.44
C PRO A 78 -2.17 12.90 -2.36
N ALA A 79 -1.15 12.67 -3.19
CA ALA A 79 -1.06 11.50 -4.05
C ALA A 79 -0.89 10.20 -3.23
N VAL A 80 -0.33 10.30 -2.02
CA VAL A 80 -0.21 9.18 -1.08
C VAL A 80 -1.39 9.17 -0.11
N ARG A 81 -1.65 10.25 0.63
CA ARG A 81 -2.64 10.26 1.71
C ARG A 81 -4.06 10.05 1.26
N ARG A 82 -4.39 10.50 0.05
CA ARG A 82 -5.74 10.36 -0.50
C ARG A 82 -5.92 9.08 -1.31
N THR A 83 -4.86 8.28 -1.54
CA THR A 83 -4.96 6.99 -2.26
C THR A 83 -6.13 6.11 -1.77
N PRO A 84 -6.38 5.95 -0.44
CA PRO A 84 -7.47 5.09 0.03
C PRO A 84 -8.88 5.58 -0.37
N MET A 85 -9.03 6.81 -0.84
CA MET A 85 -10.29 7.39 -1.29
C MET A 85 -10.65 7.02 -2.73
N PHE A 86 -9.71 6.45 -3.50
CA PHE A 86 -9.88 6.18 -4.93
C PHE A 86 -9.91 4.69 -5.22
N ALA A 87 -10.92 4.24 -5.97
CA ALA A 87 -11.05 2.84 -6.41
C ALA A 87 -10.23 2.53 -7.68
N GLY A 88 -9.66 3.54 -8.32
CA GLY A 88 -8.90 3.41 -9.57
C GLY A 88 -7.84 4.51 -9.69
N PRO A 89 -7.08 4.51 -10.81
CA PRO A 89 -6.09 5.54 -11.07
C PRO A 89 -6.71 6.94 -11.05
N PHE A 90 -5.97 7.91 -10.55
CA PHE A 90 -6.37 9.32 -10.53
C PHE A 90 -5.22 10.20 -11.00
N LEU A 91 -5.55 11.26 -11.72
CA LEU A 91 -4.58 12.25 -12.18
C LEU A 91 -4.33 13.30 -11.10
N TRP A 92 -3.10 13.80 -11.01
CA TRP A 92 -2.75 14.82 -10.03
C TRP A 92 -3.44 16.16 -10.29
N ASP A 93 -3.67 16.49 -11.56
CA ASP A 93 -4.39 17.71 -11.95
C ASP A 93 -5.88 17.64 -11.62
N GLU A 94 -6.51 16.47 -11.79
CA GLU A 94 -7.90 16.23 -11.36
C GLU A 94 -8.01 16.28 -9.83
N LEU A 95 -7.06 15.64 -9.14
CA LEU A 95 -6.96 15.69 -7.68
C LEU A 95 -6.87 17.13 -7.15
N ALA A 96 -6.07 17.97 -7.80
CA ALA A 96 -5.91 19.37 -7.42
C ALA A 96 -7.17 20.21 -7.65
N LYS A 97 -7.93 19.92 -8.71
CA LYS A 97 -9.14 20.67 -9.09
C LYS A 97 -10.37 20.24 -8.30
N GLU A 98 -10.57 18.95 -8.10
CA GLU A 98 -11.87 18.40 -7.70
C GLU A 98 -12.00 18.19 -6.19
N HIS A 99 -10.87 18.11 -5.45
CA HIS A 99 -10.89 17.60 -4.08
C HIS A 99 -10.51 18.60 -2.99
N GLN A 100 -10.61 19.92 -3.23
CA GLN A 100 -10.31 20.99 -2.25
C GLN A 100 -9.07 20.66 -1.39
N LEU A 101 -7.91 20.65 -2.03
CA LEU A 101 -6.66 20.34 -1.35
C LEU A 101 -6.31 21.42 -0.32
N GLN A 102 -5.77 20.99 0.82
CA GLN A 102 -5.22 21.90 1.83
C GLN A 102 -4.01 22.66 1.26
N PRO A 103 -3.67 23.85 1.79
CA PRO A 103 -2.53 24.63 1.29
C PRO A 103 -1.19 23.87 1.31
N CYS A 104 -1.00 22.97 2.28
CA CYS A 104 0.18 22.09 2.34
C CYS A 104 0.17 21.03 1.22
N GLU A 105 -0.97 20.41 0.94
CA GLU A 105 -1.14 19.42 -0.14
C GLU A 105 -0.90 20.06 -1.52
N GLN A 106 -1.46 21.24 -1.75
CA GLN A 106 -1.24 22.02 -2.98
C GLN A 106 0.24 22.38 -3.18
N ARG A 107 0.96 22.67 -2.09
CA ARG A 107 2.40 22.96 -2.13
C ARG A 107 3.18 21.76 -2.61
N VAL A 108 2.86 20.54 -2.16
CA VAL A 108 3.55 19.32 -2.60
C VAL A 108 3.44 19.16 -4.11
N LEU A 109 2.22 19.21 -4.66
CA LEU A 109 1.99 19.05 -6.11
C LEU A 109 2.68 20.14 -6.93
N ARG A 110 2.64 21.40 -6.47
CA ARG A 110 3.33 22.49 -7.15
C ARG A 110 4.85 22.31 -7.16
N GLU A 111 5.46 22.00 -6.02
CA GLU A 111 6.91 21.82 -5.94
C GLU A 111 7.37 20.55 -6.68
N ALA A 112 6.53 19.51 -6.75
CA ALA A 112 6.77 18.32 -7.56
C ALA A 112 6.83 18.70 -9.04
N ARG A 113 5.87 19.50 -9.52
CA ARG A 113 5.83 20.02 -10.88
C ARG A 113 7.07 20.87 -11.22
N GLU A 114 7.48 21.74 -10.31
CA GLU A 114 8.71 22.55 -10.45
C GLU A 114 9.97 21.68 -10.53
N ALA A 115 10.00 20.55 -9.82
CA ALA A 115 11.08 19.58 -9.87
C ALA A 115 11.04 18.64 -11.10
N GLY A 116 10.05 18.81 -11.99
CA GLY A 116 9.90 18.05 -13.22
C GLY A 116 8.96 16.84 -13.13
N LEU A 117 8.22 16.66 -12.02
CA LEU A 117 7.14 15.68 -11.93
C LEU A 117 5.82 16.38 -12.27
N LYS A 118 5.57 16.62 -13.57
CA LYS A 118 4.50 17.52 -14.01
C LYS A 118 3.17 16.78 -14.19
N ASN A 119 3.12 15.93 -15.20
CA ASN A 119 1.91 15.23 -15.60
C ASN A 119 1.90 13.85 -14.94
N GLY A 120 1.28 13.76 -13.76
CA GLY A 120 1.33 12.57 -12.92
C GLY A 120 -0.01 11.85 -12.77
N VAL A 121 0.10 10.53 -12.60
CA VAL A 121 -1.00 9.62 -12.29
C VAL A 121 -0.59 8.69 -11.17
N SER A 122 -1.49 8.47 -10.22
CA SER A 122 -1.28 7.53 -9.13
C SER A 122 -2.28 6.40 -9.23
N VAL A 123 -1.80 5.18 -9.09
CA VAL A 123 -2.59 3.94 -9.15
C VAL A 123 -2.67 3.35 -7.74
N PRO A 124 -3.86 3.38 -7.11
CA PRO A 124 -4.12 2.63 -5.88
C PRO A 124 -3.99 1.12 -6.11
N LEU A 125 -3.28 0.45 -5.20
CA LEU A 125 -3.04 -0.98 -5.22
C LEU A 125 -3.46 -1.58 -3.88
N PHE A 126 -4.59 -2.28 -3.90
CA PHE A 126 -5.17 -2.89 -2.71
C PHE A 126 -4.76 -4.37 -2.61
N GLY A 127 -4.26 -4.76 -1.45
CA GLY A 127 -3.84 -6.12 -1.15
C GLY A 127 -4.62 -6.74 0.02
N PRO A 128 -4.38 -8.04 0.27
CA PRO A 128 -5.01 -8.76 1.38
C PRO A 128 -4.80 -8.07 2.73
N SER A 129 -5.75 -8.25 3.65
CA SER A 129 -5.68 -7.76 5.04
C SER A 129 -5.56 -6.23 5.17
N GLY A 130 -6.14 -5.48 4.23
CA GLY A 130 -6.14 -4.00 4.26
C GLY A 130 -4.80 -3.36 3.88
N ARG A 131 -3.96 -4.09 3.14
CA ARG A 131 -2.73 -3.54 2.57
C ARG A 131 -3.07 -2.54 1.48
N ILE A 132 -2.46 -1.36 1.55
CA ILE A 132 -2.62 -0.30 0.56
C ILE A 132 -1.23 0.12 0.13
N SER A 133 -0.99 0.00 -1.17
CA SER A 133 0.17 0.57 -1.84
C SER A 133 -0.28 1.53 -2.93
N VAL A 134 0.65 2.34 -3.41
CA VAL A 134 0.43 3.25 -4.54
C VAL A 134 1.65 3.21 -5.44
N ILE A 135 1.41 3.17 -6.75
CA ILE A 135 2.45 3.52 -7.73
C ILE A 135 2.07 4.83 -8.37
N SER A 136 2.99 5.77 -8.33
CA SER A 136 2.86 7.07 -9.00
C SER A 136 3.81 7.11 -10.18
N PHE A 137 3.27 7.45 -11.34
CA PHE A 137 4.01 7.70 -12.57
C PHE A 137 3.92 9.19 -12.87
N ALA A 138 5.04 9.81 -13.24
CA ALA A 138 5.07 11.20 -13.68
C ALA A 138 5.91 11.37 -14.94
N SER A 139 5.45 12.27 -15.80
CA SER A 139 6.21 12.73 -16.95
C SER A 139 6.93 14.04 -16.64
N ARG A 140 8.11 14.19 -17.25
CA ARG A 140 8.85 15.46 -17.30
C ARG A 140 8.40 16.38 -18.43
N PHE A 141 7.70 15.83 -19.42
CA PHE A 141 7.29 16.54 -20.62
C PHE A 141 5.95 17.25 -20.40
N ASP A 142 5.85 18.51 -20.83
CA ASP A 142 4.66 19.34 -20.62
C ASP A 142 3.45 18.86 -21.44
N ASP A 143 3.68 18.25 -22.59
CA ASP A 143 2.67 17.73 -23.52
C ASP A 143 2.24 16.28 -23.24
N ALA A 144 2.83 15.63 -22.22
CA ALA A 144 2.42 14.31 -21.82
C ALA A 144 0.97 14.31 -21.30
N ASP A 145 0.14 13.44 -21.87
CA ASP A 145 -1.23 13.23 -21.44
C ASP A 145 -1.36 11.89 -20.69
N PRO A 146 -1.47 11.92 -19.34
CA PRO A 146 -1.68 10.70 -18.55
C PRO A 146 -3.02 10.04 -18.82
N GLN A 147 -4.04 10.78 -19.26
CA GLN A 147 -5.37 10.23 -19.53
C GLN A 147 -5.33 9.25 -20.69
N ARG A 148 -4.52 9.53 -21.72
CA ARG A 148 -4.30 8.62 -22.85
C ARG A 148 -3.69 7.28 -22.44
N ASN A 149 -2.85 7.27 -21.41
CA ASN A 149 -2.05 6.10 -21.00
C ASN A 149 -2.49 5.47 -19.68
N VAL A 150 -3.51 6.02 -19.00
CA VAL A 150 -3.94 5.60 -17.66
C VAL A 150 -4.25 4.11 -17.56
N LYS A 151 -4.89 3.54 -18.59
CA LYS A 151 -5.21 2.10 -18.64
C LYS A 151 -3.95 1.25 -18.73
N HIS A 152 -2.98 1.66 -19.55
CA HIS A 152 -1.72 0.96 -19.71
C HIS A 152 -0.90 0.99 -18.40
N LEU A 153 -0.73 2.18 -17.82
CA LEU A 153 -0.01 2.38 -16.56
C LEU A 153 -0.67 1.62 -15.39
N LYS A 154 -2.01 1.56 -15.36
CA LYS A 154 -2.74 0.73 -14.39
C LYS A 154 -2.34 -0.73 -14.48
N VAL A 155 -2.33 -1.32 -15.68
CA VAL A 155 -2.02 -2.74 -15.83
C VAL A 155 -0.55 -3.02 -15.47
N LEU A 156 0.38 -2.17 -15.89
CA LEU A 156 1.78 -2.27 -15.47
C LEU A 156 1.92 -2.23 -13.94
N ALA A 157 1.25 -1.28 -13.29
CA ALA A 157 1.29 -1.12 -11.84
C ALA A 157 0.75 -2.35 -11.09
N TRP A 158 -0.40 -2.89 -11.51
CA TRP A 158 -1.01 -4.06 -10.87
C TRP A 158 -0.16 -5.32 -11.07
N GLN A 159 0.34 -5.55 -12.29
CA GLN A 159 1.21 -6.70 -12.55
C GLN A 159 2.53 -6.59 -11.77
N PHE A 160 3.16 -5.42 -11.74
CA PHE A 160 4.33 -5.17 -10.89
C PHE A 160 4.02 -5.46 -9.42
N HIS A 161 2.89 -4.99 -8.91
CA HIS A 161 2.53 -5.15 -7.49
C HIS A 161 2.37 -6.61 -7.10
N ILE A 162 1.76 -7.43 -7.95
CA ILE A 162 1.60 -8.87 -7.76
C ILE A 162 2.97 -9.56 -7.74
N ALA A 163 3.79 -9.34 -8.77
CA ALA A 163 5.14 -9.92 -8.86
C ALA A 163 6.05 -9.48 -7.69
N PHE A 164 5.97 -8.20 -7.30
CA PHE A 164 6.70 -7.66 -6.15
C PHE A 164 6.29 -8.39 -4.88
N ALA A 165 4.98 -8.56 -4.64
CA ALA A 165 4.48 -9.26 -3.47
C ALA A 165 4.91 -10.73 -3.43
N GLU A 166 5.08 -11.39 -4.59
CA GLU A 166 5.58 -12.76 -4.67
C GLU A 166 7.06 -12.87 -4.32
N ILE A 167 7.90 -12.01 -4.88
CA ILE A 167 9.35 -11.98 -4.57
C ILE A 167 9.58 -11.55 -3.12
N ALA A 168 8.80 -10.60 -2.61
CA ALA A 168 8.92 -10.11 -1.24
C ALA A 168 8.28 -11.03 -0.19
N ARG A 169 7.66 -12.16 -0.57
CA ARG A 169 7.23 -13.16 0.41
C ARG A 169 8.47 -13.70 1.12
N PRO A 170 8.51 -13.70 2.46
CA PRO A 170 9.60 -14.33 3.19
C PRO A 170 9.72 -15.80 2.76
N SER A 171 10.93 -16.21 2.38
CA SER A 171 11.27 -17.59 2.01
C SER A 171 11.15 -18.52 3.22
N GLY A 172 9.92 -18.87 3.61
CA GLY A 172 9.55 -20.00 4.46
C GLY A 172 10.17 -20.16 5.86
N SER A 173 11.17 -19.37 6.29
CA SER A 173 12.01 -19.74 7.44
C SER A 173 12.39 -18.61 8.40
N ASP A 174 12.16 -17.33 8.10
CA ASP A 174 12.56 -16.26 9.01
C ASP A 174 11.40 -15.66 9.82
N SER A 175 11.32 -16.13 11.07
CA SER A 175 11.11 -15.34 12.30
C SER A 175 9.86 -14.45 12.44
N ASN A 176 8.68 -14.99 12.17
CA ASN A 176 7.55 -14.74 13.05
C ASN A 176 6.87 -16.10 13.26
N ALA A 177 6.88 -16.62 14.49
CA ALA A 177 6.01 -17.74 14.84
C ALA A 177 4.63 -17.43 14.27
N LYS A 178 4.13 -18.25 13.33
CA LYS A 178 2.81 -18.04 12.70
C LYS A 178 1.81 -17.91 13.83
N VAL A 179 1.45 -16.69 14.18
CA VAL A 179 0.47 -16.42 15.22
C VAL A 179 -0.80 -17.08 14.72
N SER A 180 -1.27 -18.11 15.41
CA SER A 180 -2.44 -18.88 15.01
C SER A 180 -3.51 -18.75 16.08
N LEU A 181 -4.67 -18.28 15.64
CA LEU A 181 -5.86 -18.22 16.49
C LEU A 181 -6.66 -19.50 16.28
N SER A 182 -7.23 -20.03 17.37
CA SER A 182 -8.20 -21.13 17.28
C SER A 182 -9.51 -20.63 16.67
N GLU A 183 -10.32 -21.52 16.11
CA GLU A 183 -11.63 -21.15 15.56
C GLU A 183 -12.50 -20.41 16.59
N ARG A 184 -12.47 -20.84 17.86
CA ARG A 184 -13.19 -20.13 18.93
C ARG A 184 -12.64 -18.74 19.25
N GLU A 185 -11.33 -18.55 19.13
CA GLU A 185 -10.71 -17.22 19.27
C GLU A 185 -11.12 -16.30 18.11
N LYS A 186 -11.19 -16.82 16.88
CA LYS A 186 -11.68 -16.11 15.69
C LYS A 186 -13.16 -15.76 15.82
N ASP A 187 -14.02 -16.72 16.14
CA ASP A 187 -15.46 -16.51 16.36
C ASP A 187 -15.70 -15.37 17.36
N CYS A 188 -14.97 -15.38 18.48
CA CYS A 188 -15.08 -14.34 19.49
C CYS A 188 -14.62 -12.97 18.96
N LEU A 189 -13.51 -12.91 18.20
CA LEU A 189 -13.03 -11.65 17.62
C LEU A 189 -13.96 -11.13 16.52
N GLN A 190 -14.56 -12.00 15.72
CA GLN A 190 -15.53 -11.62 14.70
C GLN A 190 -16.73 -10.90 15.33
N TRP A 191 -17.31 -11.43 16.40
CA TRP A 191 -18.40 -10.73 17.10
C TRP A 191 -17.95 -9.48 17.86
N VAL A 192 -16.68 -9.41 18.28
CA VAL A 192 -16.10 -8.15 18.77
C VAL A 192 -16.04 -7.10 17.67
N ALA A 193 -15.79 -7.50 16.41
CA ALA A 193 -15.81 -6.59 15.27
C ALA A 193 -17.22 -6.02 15.02
N GLU A 194 -18.25 -6.84 15.25
CA GLU A 194 -19.67 -6.43 15.23
C GLU A 194 -20.11 -5.62 16.47
N GLY A 195 -19.18 -5.27 17.36
CA GLY A 195 -19.45 -4.44 18.54
C GLY A 195 -20.14 -5.17 19.69
N LYS A 196 -20.18 -6.51 19.69
CA LYS A 196 -20.86 -7.29 20.73
C LYS A 196 -20.07 -7.34 22.04
N SER A 197 -20.80 -7.24 23.14
CA SER A 197 -20.29 -7.48 24.49
C SER A 197 -20.02 -8.97 24.73
N SER A 198 -19.15 -9.31 25.69
CA SER A 198 -18.84 -10.71 25.98
C SER A 198 -20.07 -11.54 26.40
N TRP A 199 -21.06 -10.89 27.04
CA TRP A 199 -22.34 -11.50 27.37
C TRP A 199 -23.16 -11.84 26.11
N GLU A 200 -23.32 -10.88 25.18
CA GLU A 200 -24.01 -11.12 23.91
C GLU A 200 -23.33 -12.21 23.08
N ILE A 201 -22.00 -12.18 23.01
CA ILE A 201 -21.21 -13.21 22.32
C ILE A 201 -21.45 -14.59 22.94
N GLY A 202 -21.52 -14.68 24.27
CA GLY A 202 -21.83 -15.92 24.97
C GLY A 202 -23.20 -16.46 24.58
N LYS A 203 -24.19 -15.58 24.45
CA LYS A 203 -25.54 -15.95 23.96
C LYS A 203 -25.52 -16.42 22.51
N ILE A 204 -24.76 -15.76 21.63
CA ILE A 204 -24.67 -16.11 20.21
C ILE A 204 -23.94 -17.45 20.01
N LEU A 205 -22.83 -17.67 20.71
CA LEU A 205 -21.98 -18.86 20.57
C LEU A 205 -22.38 -20.02 21.49
N ASN A 206 -23.45 -19.85 22.28
CA ASN A 206 -23.94 -20.80 23.29
C ASN A 206 -22.87 -21.24 24.30
N VAL A 207 -22.14 -20.26 24.86
CA VAL A 207 -21.11 -20.45 25.90
C VAL A 207 -21.25 -19.40 27.00
N SER A 208 -20.57 -19.59 28.13
CA SER A 208 -20.58 -18.59 29.20
C SER A 208 -19.81 -17.32 28.81
N GLU A 209 -20.18 -16.18 29.38
CA GLU A 209 -19.42 -14.93 29.24
C GLU A 209 -17.94 -15.10 29.64
N ASN A 210 -17.68 -15.88 30.69
CA ASN A 210 -16.32 -16.19 31.13
C ASN A 210 -15.52 -16.96 30.08
N THR A 211 -16.17 -17.88 29.35
CA THR A 211 -15.56 -18.62 28.24
C THR A 211 -15.19 -17.68 27.10
N VAL A 212 -16.05 -16.72 26.75
CA VAL A 212 -15.72 -15.68 25.76
C VAL A 212 -14.52 -14.85 26.21
N ASN A 213 -14.54 -14.35 27.45
CA ASN A 213 -13.44 -13.55 27.99
C ASN A 213 -12.11 -14.32 27.98
N PHE A 214 -12.15 -15.63 28.26
CA PHE A 214 -10.99 -16.50 28.15
C PHE A 214 -10.43 -16.57 26.72
N HIS A 215 -11.27 -16.80 25.72
CA HIS A 215 -10.84 -16.84 24.31
C HIS A 215 -10.30 -15.49 23.84
N VAL A 216 -10.99 -14.39 24.13
CA VAL A 216 -10.53 -13.03 23.75
C VAL A 216 -9.18 -12.72 24.40
N LYS A 217 -8.98 -13.04 25.68
CA LYS A 217 -7.72 -12.83 26.39
C LYS A 217 -6.58 -13.68 25.80
N ASN A 218 -6.85 -14.93 25.43
CA ASN A 218 -5.87 -15.78 24.77
C ASN A 218 -5.49 -15.24 23.39
N ALA A 219 -6.47 -14.80 22.60
CA ALA A 219 -6.22 -14.18 21.30
C ALA A 219 -5.34 -12.93 21.45
N MET A 220 -5.67 -12.03 22.40
CA MET A 220 -4.88 -10.84 22.70
C MET A 220 -3.43 -11.18 23.10
N ARG A 221 -3.23 -12.21 23.94
CA ARG A 221 -1.90 -12.69 24.34
C ARG A 221 -1.12 -13.19 23.13
N LYS A 222 -1.72 -14.04 22.29
CA LYS A 222 -1.09 -14.57 21.07
C LYS A 222 -0.72 -13.45 20.09
N LEU A 223 -1.56 -12.42 20.01
CA LEU A 223 -1.34 -11.25 19.17
C LEU A 223 -0.38 -10.23 19.81
N GLY A 224 0.01 -10.38 21.07
CA GLY A 224 0.86 -9.41 21.79
C GLY A 224 0.20 -8.04 21.91
N THR A 225 -1.07 -7.99 22.27
CA THR A 225 -1.87 -6.75 22.39
C THR A 225 -2.47 -6.60 23.78
N ALA A 226 -2.59 -5.35 24.24
CA ALA A 226 -3.09 -5.03 25.58
C ALA A 226 -4.59 -4.71 25.62
N SER A 227 -5.24 -4.48 24.48
CA SER A 227 -6.68 -4.19 24.41
C SER A 227 -7.38 -5.05 23.34
N ARG A 228 -8.66 -5.36 23.55
CA ARG A 228 -9.44 -6.18 22.61
C ARG A 228 -9.54 -5.54 21.22
N THR A 229 -9.68 -4.22 21.16
CA THR A 229 -9.76 -3.47 19.89
C THR A 229 -8.42 -3.49 19.15
N HIS A 230 -7.30 -3.31 19.87
CA HIS A 230 -5.98 -3.45 19.25
C HIS A 230 -5.75 -4.90 18.80
N GLY A 231 -6.15 -5.88 19.60
CA GLY A 231 -6.13 -7.30 19.25
C GLY A 231 -6.89 -7.58 17.95
N LEU A 232 -8.15 -7.16 17.86
CA LEU A 232 -8.97 -7.29 16.65
C LEU A 232 -8.29 -6.64 15.43
N VAL A 233 -7.87 -5.38 15.56
CA VAL A 233 -7.23 -4.65 14.45
C VAL A 233 -5.95 -5.36 13.99
N LYS A 234 -5.17 -5.92 14.91
CA LYS A 234 -3.98 -6.71 14.57
C LYS A 234 -4.34 -8.06 13.94
N ALA A 235 -5.40 -8.73 14.40
CA ALA A 235 -5.90 -9.96 13.80
C ALA A 235 -6.37 -9.73 12.35
N ILE A 236 -7.11 -8.65 12.08
CA ILE A 236 -7.53 -8.26 10.72
C ILE A 236 -6.32 -8.06 9.81
N ARG A 237 -5.30 -7.33 10.28
CA ARG A 237 -4.06 -7.06 9.53
C ARG A 237 -3.23 -8.30 9.22
N LEU A 238 -3.35 -9.33 10.05
CA LEU A 238 -2.69 -10.62 9.85
C LEU A 238 -3.56 -11.63 9.09
N GLY A 239 -4.81 -11.30 8.76
CA GLY A 239 -5.76 -12.23 8.14
C GLY A 239 -6.18 -13.38 9.08
N LEU A 240 -6.25 -13.11 10.40
CA LEU A 240 -6.51 -14.10 11.46
C LEU A 240 -7.83 -13.87 12.21
N HIS A 241 -8.78 -13.17 11.61
CA HIS A 241 -10.09 -12.88 12.21
C HIS A 241 -11.17 -13.78 11.62
#